data_AF-A0A8D8B024-F1
#
_entry.id   AF-A0A8D8B024-F1
#
_cell.length_a   1.000
_cell.length_b   1.000
_cell.length_c   1.000
_cell.angle_alpha   90.00
_cell.angle_beta   90.00
_cell.angle_gamma   90.00
#
_symmetry.space_group_name_H-M   'P 1'
#
loop_
_entity.id
_entity.type
_entity.pdbx_description
1 polymer ?
#
loop_
_entity_poly.entity_id
_entity_poly.type
_entity_poly.pdbx_seq_one_letter_code
_entity_poly.pdbx_strand_id
1 'polypeptide(L)'
;MDKNTTLSDLLALNLHECEEEVKNIVDKAVKEMSMEKILRDLNTTWSIMEFEHEIHARTGCSLLKASEELIETLEENQVVLQNLMTSKFVAHFLEEVSSWQKQLTTADNVR
;
A
#
# COMPACT_ATOMS: atom_id res chain seq x y z
N MET A 1 -43.18 -29.34 9.56
CA MET A 1 -42.21 -28.42 10.20
C MET A 1 -41.99 -28.94 11.60
N ASP A 2 -41.05 -29.89 11.73
CA ASP A 2 -40.75 -30.55 12.99
C ASP A 2 -40.09 -29.59 13.97
N LYS A 3 -40.68 -29.48 15.16
CA LYS A 3 -40.27 -28.61 16.26
C LYS A 3 -39.16 -29.26 17.09
N ASN A 4 -38.05 -29.63 16.46
CA ASN A 4 -36.92 -30.24 17.17
C ASN A 4 -35.56 -29.82 16.63
N THR A 5 -35.40 -28.57 16.19
CA THR A 5 -34.08 -27.95 16.08
C THR A 5 -33.57 -27.72 17.51
N THR A 6 -32.75 -28.65 17.98
CA THR A 6 -32.13 -28.59 19.31
C THR A 6 -31.13 -27.42 19.34
N LEU A 7 -30.85 -26.83 20.51
CA LEU A 7 -29.83 -25.78 20.65
C LEU A 7 -28.47 -26.22 20.08
N SER A 8 -28.18 -27.52 20.13
CA SER A 8 -27.03 -28.16 19.49
C SER A 8 -27.01 -28.08 17.96
N ASP A 9 -28.17 -28.14 17.28
CA ASP A 9 -28.23 -28.00 15.82
C ASP A 9 -28.01 -26.54 15.39
N LEU A 10 -28.44 -25.59 16.23
CA LEU A 10 -28.22 -24.15 16.05
C LEU A 10 -26.75 -23.76 16.34
N LEU A 11 -26.10 -24.45 17.29
CA LEU A 11 -24.66 -24.35 17.55
C LEU A 11 -23.84 -25.00 16.43
N ALA A 12 -24.28 -26.16 15.92
CA ALA A 12 -23.63 -26.93 14.84
C ALA A 12 -23.74 -26.27 13.46
N LEU A 13 -24.70 -25.35 13.28
CA LEU A 13 -24.80 -24.50 12.09
C LEU A 13 -23.72 -23.42 12.03
N ASN A 14 -22.83 -23.34 13.03
CA ASN A 14 -21.70 -22.41 13.06
C ASN A 14 -22.11 -20.98 12.70
N LEU A 15 -23.30 -20.57 13.14
CA LEU A 15 -23.85 -19.25 12.81
C LEU A 15 -22.94 -18.11 13.33
N HIS A 16 -22.21 -18.38 14.42
CA HIS A 16 -21.16 -17.54 14.99
C HIS A 16 -19.86 -17.57 14.17
N GLU A 17 -19.53 -18.71 13.55
CA GLU A 17 -18.39 -18.87 12.64
C GLU A 17 -18.67 -18.17 11.30
N CYS A 18 -19.90 -18.19 10.79
CA CYS A 18 -20.30 -17.40 9.62
C CYS A 18 -20.21 -15.89 9.91
N GLU A 19 -20.59 -15.43 11.10
CA GLU A 19 -20.43 -14.03 11.49
C GLU A 19 -18.95 -13.62 11.60
N GLU A 20 -18.12 -14.45 12.24
CA GLU A 20 -16.67 -14.21 12.33
C GLU A 20 -15.95 -14.34 10.99
N GLU A 21 -16.28 -15.32 10.15
CA GLU A 21 -15.72 -15.47 8.80
C GLU A 21 -16.11 -14.30 7.91
N VAL A 22 -17.39 -13.91 7.88
CA VAL A 22 -17.84 -12.75 7.10
C VAL A 22 -17.14 -11.49 7.61
N LYS A 23 -17.03 -11.30 8.92
CA LYS A 23 -16.29 -10.17 9.50
C LYS A 23 -14.81 -10.19 9.11
N ASN A 24 -14.15 -11.35 9.17
CA ASN A 24 -12.76 -11.51 8.76
C ASN A 24 -12.56 -11.25 7.26
N ILE A 25 -13.49 -11.69 6.41
CA ILE A 25 -13.46 -11.44 4.95
C ILE A 25 -13.69 -9.94 4.68
N VAL A 26 -14.65 -9.32 5.35
CA VAL A 26 -14.91 -7.88 5.22
C VAL A 26 -13.70 -7.07 5.70
N ASP A 27 -13.13 -7.40 6.86
CA ASP A 27 -11.93 -6.74 7.38
C ASP A 27 -10.75 -6.91 6.42
N LYS A 28 -10.58 -8.10 5.83
CA LYS A 28 -9.58 -8.35 4.79
C LYS A 28 -9.81 -7.49 3.55
N ALA A 29 -11.04 -7.46 3.03
CA ALA A 29 -11.39 -6.66 1.85
C ALA A 29 -11.21 -5.15 2.09
N VAL A 30 -11.58 -4.65 3.27
CA VAL A 30 -11.38 -3.25 3.65
C VAL A 30 -9.89 -2.91 3.70
N LYS A 31 -9.07 -3.82 4.24
CA LYS A 31 -7.61 -3.64 4.26
C LYS A 31 -7.03 -3.67 2.85
N GLU A 32 -7.38 -4.64 2.02
CA GLU A 32 -6.92 -4.74 0.62
C GLU A 32 -7.32 -3.48 -0.18
N MET A 33 -8.55 -3.01 -0.06
CA MET A 33 -9.01 -1.77 -0.70
C MET A 33 -8.19 -0.56 -0.27
N SER A 34 -7.82 -0.49 1.01
CA SER A 34 -7.00 0.60 1.55
C SER A 34 -5.59 0.56 0.97
N MET A 35 -4.98 -0.63 0.83
CA MET A 35 -3.67 -0.80 0.20
C MET A 35 -3.70 -0.40 -1.26
N GLU A 36 -4.71 -0.88 -1.99
CA GLU A 36 -4.87 -0.58 -3.41
C GLU A 36 -5.06 0.92 -3.65
N LYS A 37 -5.77 1.61 -2.75
CA LYS A 37 -5.87 3.08 -2.78
C LYS A 37 -4.50 3.73 -2.59
N ILE A 38 -3.73 3.32 -1.58
CA ILE A 38 -2.39 3.86 -1.33
C ILE A 38 -1.48 3.66 -2.55
N LEU A 39 -1.48 2.47 -3.16
CA LEU A 39 -0.68 2.18 -4.35
C LEU A 39 -1.08 3.03 -5.55
N ARG A 40 -2.39 3.26 -5.76
CA ARG A 40 -2.89 4.16 -6.80
C ARG A 40 -2.47 5.61 -6.56
N ASP A 41 -2.61 6.08 -5.33
CA ASP A 41 -2.24 7.45 -4.96
C ASP A 41 -0.72 7.64 -5.16
N LEU A 42 0.08 6.67 -4.71
CA LEU A 42 1.53 6.64 -4.91
C LEU A 42 1.90 6.65 -6.41
N ASN A 43 1.28 5.80 -7.22
CA ASN A 43 1.50 5.80 -8.67
C ASN A 43 1.14 7.16 -9.31
N THR A 44 0.07 7.79 -8.86
CA THR A 44 -0.36 9.10 -9.36
C THR A 44 0.66 10.18 -9.00
N THR A 45 1.09 10.24 -7.74
CA THR A 45 2.11 11.19 -7.25
C THR A 45 3.43 11.02 -7.99
N TRP A 46 3.92 9.79 -8.16
CA TRP A 46 5.18 9.53 -8.86
C TRP A 46 5.10 9.65 -10.39
N SER A 47 3.90 9.61 -10.96
CA SER A 47 3.68 9.90 -12.39
C SER A 47 3.78 11.39 -12.72
N ILE A 48 3.49 12.27 -11.76
CA ILE A 48 3.54 13.73 -11.93
C ILE A 48 4.81 14.37 -11.36
N MET A 49 5.56 13.63 -10.54
CA MET A 49 6.80 14.11 -9.95
C MET A 49 7.90 14.20 -11.01
N GLU A 50 8.46 15.40 -11.16
CA GLU A 50 9.59 15.68 -12.02
C GLU A 50 10.74 16.27 -11.20
N PHE A 51 11.97 15.91 -11.55
CA PHE A 51 13.15 16.55 -10.98
C PHE A 51 13.30 17.97 -11.53
N GLU A 52 13.62 18.91 -10.64
CA GLU A 52 13.93 20.26 -11.07
C GLU A 52 15.27 20.29 -11.79
N HIS A 53 15.37 21.08 -12.85
CA HIS A 53 16.59 21.24 -13.63
C HIS A 53 17.15 22.64 -13.43
N GLU A 54 18.26 22.74 -12.71
CA GLU A 54 18.94 24.02 -12.46
C GLU A 54 20.15 24.15 -13.39
N ILE A 55 20.21 25.22 -14.19
CA ILE A 55 21.33 25.45 -15.11
C ILE A 55 22.48 26.07 -14.33
N HIS A 56 23.62 25.38 -14.29
CA HIS A 56 24.80 25.89 -13.61
C HIS A 56 25.37 27.11 -14.36
N ALA A 57 25.26 28.30 -13.76
CA ALA A 57 25.64 29.57 -14.41
C ALA A 57 27.09 29.63 -14.92
N ARG A 58 28.01 28.82 -14.36
CA ARG A 58 29.44 28.81 -14.73
C ARG A 58 29.80 27.81 -15.83
N THR A 59 29.04 26.73 -16.00
CA THR A 59 29.39 25.61 -16.90
C THR A 59 28.31 25.33 -17.94
N GLY A 60 27.11 25.90 -17.80
CA GLY A 60 25.98 25.65 -18.69
C GLY A 60 25.39 24.24 -18.56
N CYS A 61 25.91 23.41 -17.65
CA CYS A 61 25.39 22.07 -17.40
C CYS A 61 24.06 22.15 -16.62
N SER A 62 23.08 21.38 -17.06
CA SER A 62 21.85 21.17 -16.30
C SER A 62 22.13 20.22 -15.13
N LEU A 63 21.97 20.70 -13.91
CA LEU A 63 21.97 19.88 -12.70
C LEU A 63 20.54 19.47 -12.40
N LEU A 64 20.34 18.18 -12.23
CA LEU A 64 19.13 17.64 -11.64
C LEU A 64 19.16 17.96 -10.14
N LYS A 65 18.09 18.59 -9.66
CA LYS A 65 17.87 18.91 -8.26
C LYS A 65 16.57 18.24 -7.81
N ALA A 66 16.67 17.38 -6.81
CA ALA A 66 15.50 16.93 -6.09
C ALA A 66 15.02 18.10 -5.22
N SER A 67 13.76 18.49 -5.36
CA SER A 67 13.14 19.46 -4.44
C SER A 67 13.02 18.84 -3.04
N GLU A 68 13.03 19.68 -2.01
CA GLU A 68 12.86 19.22 -0.62
C GLU A 68 11.52 18.49 -0.43
N GLU A 69 10.46 18.95 -1.10
CA GLU A 69 9.15 18.31 -1.16
C GLU A 69 9.20 16.90 -1.77
N LEU A 70 10.00 16.70 -2.83
CA LEU A 70 10.17 15.37 -3.45
C LEU A 70 10.87 14.42 -2.48
N ILE A 71 11.86 14.89 -1.73
CA ILE A 71 12.59 14.10 -0.74
C ILE A 71 11.66 13.73 0.43
N GLU A 72 10.90 14.69 0.97
CA GLU A 72 9.94 14.45 2.05
C GLU A 72 8.88 13.42 1.63
N THR A 73 8.30 13.59 0.44
CA THR A 73 7.32 12.65 -0.12
C THR A 73 7.92 11.26 -0.37
N LEU A 74 9.20 11.18 -0.76
CA LEU A 74 9.91 9.92 -0.94
C LEU A 74 10.07 9.18 0.39
N GLU A 75 10.52 9.86 1.44
CA GLU A 75 10.69 9.28 2.77
C GLU A 75 9.34 8.81 3.35
N GLU A 76 8.28 9.62 3.23
CA GLU A 76 6.93 9.24 3.65
C GLU A 76 6.43 7.99 2.93
N ASN A 77 6.57 7.95 1.59
CA ASN A 77 6.14 6.81 0.79
C ASN A 77 6.93 5.53 1.11
N GLN A 78 8.22 5.63 1.43
CA GLN A 78 9.02 4.49 1.87
C GLN A 78 8.49 3.91 3.20
N VAL A 79 8.16 4.76 4.18
CA VAL A 79 7.57 4.33 5.46
C VAL A 79 6.21 3.66 5.24
N VAL A 80 5.38 4.22 4.36
CA VAL A 80 4.07 3.65 4.01
C VAL A 80 4.24 2.27 3.37
N LEU A 81 5.13 2.10 2.40
CA LEU A 81 5.39 0.80 1.76
C LEU A 81 5.94 -0.24 2.76
N GLN A 82 6.79 0.17 3.70
CA GLN A 82 7.25 -0.72 4.79
C GLN A 82 6.09 -1.19 5.67
N ASN A 83 5.20 -0.28 6.07
CA ASN A 83 4.01 -0.63 6.83
C ASN A 83 3.10 -1.59 6.05
N LEU A 84 2.96 -1.40 4.73
CA LEU A 84 2.24 -2.32 3.86
C LEU A 84 2.90 -3.71 3.83
N MET A 85 4.22 -3.79 3.69
CA MET A 85 4.97 -5.06 3.69
C MET A 85 4.85 -5.86 5.00
N THR A 86 4.73 -5.19 6.14
CA THR A 86 4.51 -5.89 7.42
C THR A 86 3.09 -6.42 7.60
N SER A 87 2.16 -5.98 6.75
CA SER A 87 0.77 -6.41 6.84
C SER A 87 0.56 -7.82 6.30
N LYS A 88 -0.16 -8.67 7.05
CA LYS A 88 -0.53 -10.03 6.61
C LYS A 88 -1.35 -10.10 5.31
N PHE A 89 -1.92 -8.97 4.89
CA PHE A 89 -2.71 -8.86 3.66
C PHE A 89 -1.90 -8.43 2.44
N VAL A 90 -0.59 -8.20 2.60
CA VAL A 90 0.27 -7.79 1.49
C VAL A 90 0.48 -8.88 0.45
N ALA A 91 0.18 -10.15 0.76
CA ALA A 91 0.48 -11.27 -0.13
C ALA A 91 -0.03 -11.09 -1.57
N HIS A 92 -1.18 -10.45 -1.76
CA HIS A 92 -1.71 -10.15 -3.10
C HIS A 92 -0.97 -8.99 -3.80
N PHE A 93 -0.48 -8.02 -3.04
CA PHE A 93 0.19 -6.80 -3.52
C PHE A 93 1.72 -6.86 -3.36
N LEU A 94 2.29 -7.98 -2.93
CA LEU A 94 3.69 -8.08 -2.54
C LEU A 94 4.62 -7.74 -3.71
N GLU A 95 4.29 -8.24 -4.90
CA GLU A 95 5.07 -7.97 -6.11
C GLU A 95 5.04 -6.48 -6.48
N GLU A 96 3.87 -5.86 -6.41
CA GLU A 96 3.69 -4.44 -6.71
C GLU A 96 4.39 -3.54 -5.67
N VAL A 97 4.19 -3.82 -4.38
CA VAL A 97 4.84 -3.12 -3.27
C VAL A 97 6.36 -3.29 -3.33
N SER A 98 6.86 -4.47 -3.69
CA SER A 98 8.31 -4.73 -3.83
C SER A 98 8.90 -3.98 -5.03
N SER A 99 8.19 -3.93 -6.16
CA SER A 99 8.58 -3.13 -7.32
C SER A 99 8.70 -1.66 -6.94
N TRP A 100 7.67 -1.11 -6.27
CA TRP A 100 7.66 0.26 -5.79
C TRP A 100 8.80 0.53 -4.81
N GLN A 101 9.01 -0.35 -3.84
CA GLN A 101 10.11 -0.22 -2.89
C GLN A 101 11.46 -0.10 -3.63
N LYS A 102 11.70 -0.97 -4.61
CA LYS A 102 12.95 -0.95 -5.39
C LYS A 102 13.09 0.35 -6.20
N GLN A 103 12.01 0.84 -6.80
CA GLN A 103 12.00 2.09 -7.55
C GLN A 103 12.31 3.29 -6.64
N LEU A 104 11.63 3.39 -5.49
CA LEU A 104 11.84 4.47 -4.52
C LEU A 104 13.24 4.42 -3.90
N THR A 105 13.74 3.25 -3.54
CA THR A 105 15.12 3.10 -3.06
C THR A 105 16.15 3.45 -4.14
N THR A 106 15.85 3.20 -5.42
CA THR A 106 16.74 3.63 -6.51
C THR A 106 16.73 5.15 -6.64
N ALA A 107 15.55 5.79 -6.54
CA ALA A 107 15.43 7.24 -6.54
C ALA A 107 16.18 7.89 -5.36
N ASP A 108 16.12 7.29 -4.17
CA ASP A 108 16.83 7.74 -2.98
C ASP A 108 18.35 7.63 -3.12
N ASN A 109 18.87 6.54 -3.70
CA ASN A 109 20.30 6.34 -3.93
C ASN A 109 20.91 7.29 -4.97
N VAL A 110 20.08 7.98 -5.77
CA VAL A 110 20.54 8.95 -6.79
C VAL A 110 20.74 10.36 -6.18
N ARG A 111 20.49 10.51 -4.87
CA ARG A 111 20.88 11.67 -4.06
C ARG A 111 22.40 11.90 -4.03
#